data_AF-A0A9E2B6G6-F1
#
_entry.id   AF-A0A9E2B6G6-F1
#
_cell.length_a   1.000
_cell.length_b   1.000
_cell.length_c   1.000
_cell.angle_alpha   90.00
_cell.angle_beta   90.00
_cell.angle_gamma   90.00
#
_symmetry.space_group_name_H-M   'P 1'
#
loop_
_entity.id
_entity.type
_entity.pdbx_description
1 polymer ?
#
loop_
_entity_poly.entity_id
_entity_poly.type
_entity_poly.pdbx_seq_one_letter_code
_entity_poly.pdbx_strand_id
1 'polypeptide(L)' 'MQAEIILASSSPFRQQLLDRLQLDYECFFPDIDEAIIPGEDASRYV' A
#
# COMPACT_ATOMS: atom_id res chain seq x y z
N MET A 1 -3.27 -17.53 -15.47
CA MET A 1 -2.06 -17.05 -14.78
C MET A 1 -2.52 -16.24 -13.58
N GLN A 2 -1.96 -16.50 -12.40
CA GLN A 2 -2.25 -15.72 -11.19
C GLN A 2 -1.31 -14.52 -11.17
N ALA A 3 -1.81 -13.34 -10.81
CA ALA A 3 -0.98 -12.16 -10.63
C ALA A 3 -0.28 -12.23 -9.28
N GLU A 4 0.98 -11.82 -9.25
CA GLU A 4 1.76 -11.68 -8.03
C GLU A 4 1.24 -10.51 -7.19
N ILE A 5 1.22 -10.67 -5.87
CA ILE A 5 0.75 -9.65 -4.94
C ILE A 5 1.96 -8.95 -4.32
N ILE A 6 1.94 -7.61 -4.33
CA ILE A 6 2.99 -6.79 -3.72
C ILE A 6 2.36 -5.86 -2.69
N LEU A 7 2.86 -5.90 -1.45
CA LEU A 7 2.58 -4.90 -0.43
C LEU A 7 3.51 -3.70 -0.63
N ALA A 8 3.02 -2.69 -1.34
CA ALA A 8 3.74 -1.43 -1.60
C ALA A 8 3.64 -0.45 -0.39
N SER A 9 3.96 -0.92 0.82
CA SER A 9 3.86 -0.12 2.05
C SER A 9 4.92 -0.53 3.06
N SER A 10 5.55 0.46 3.68
CA SER A 10 6.50 0.29 4.80
C SER A 10 5.83 0.11 6.17
N SER A 11 4.50 0.22 6.25
CA SER A 11 3.77 0.09 7.51
C SER A 11 3.76 -1.35 8.05
N PRO A 12 4.31 -1.59 9.26
CA PRO A 12 4.26 -2.91 9.91
C PRO A 12 2.83 -3.33 10.23
N PHE A 13 1.92 -2.38 10.47
CA PHE A 13 0.52 -2.69 10.71
C PHE A 13 -0.17 -3.23 9.46
N ARG A 14 0.12 -2.68 8.28
CA ARG A 14 -0.44 -3.20 7.02
C ARG A 14 0.09 -4.59 6.70
N GLN A 15 1.36 -4.86 6.98
CA GLN A 15 1.94 -6.20 6.86
C GLN A 15 1.20 -7.21 7.74
N GLN A 16 1.02 -6.90 9.03
CA GLN A 16 0.29 -7.75 9.97
C GLN A 16 -1.18 -8.02 9.57
N LEU A 17 -1.82 -7.07 8.89
CA LEU A 17 -3.18 -7.27 8.35
C LEU A 17 -3.16 -8.22 7.16
N LEU A 18 -2.21 -8.06 6.24
CA LEU A 18 -2.09 -8.88 5.05
C LEU A 18 -1.67 -10.33 5.38
N ASP A 19 -0.82 -10.51 6.40
CA ASP A 19 -0.42 -11.83 6.91
C ASP A 19 -1.61 -12.71 7.32
N ARG A 20 -2.70 -12.09 7.79
CA ARG A 20 -3.93 -12.82 8.17
C ARG A 20 -4.65 -13.46 6.99
N LEU A 21 -4.40 -12.98 5.77
CA LEU A 21 -5.00 -13.53 4.56
C LEU A 21 -4.29 -14.80 4.07
N GLN A 22 -3.10 -15.13 4.60
CA GLN A 22 -2.32 -16.32 4.22
C GLN A 22 -2.05 -16.40 2.71
N LEU A 23 -1.81 -15.24 2.09
CA LEU A 23 -1.44 -15.12 0.68
C LEU A 23 0.07 -14.99 0.55
N ASP A 24 0.63 -15.47 -0.56
CA ASP A 24 2.00 -15.17 -0.94
C ASP A 24 2.05 -13.74 -1.48
N TYR A 25 2.94 -12.91 -0.90
CA TYR A 25 3.17 -11.54 -1.35
C TYR A 25 4.60 -11.09 -1.04
N GLU A 26 5.09 -10.12 -1.80
CA GLU A 26 6.37 -9.44 -1.54
C GLU A 26 6.17 -8.04 -0.96
N CYS A 27 7.12 -7.58 -0.15
CA CYS A 27 7.09 -6.22 0.39
C CYS A 27 7.97 -5.29 -0.44
N PHE A 28 7.42 -4.14 -0.83
CA PHE A 28 8.15 -3.07 -1.51
C PHE A 28 7.85 -1.74 -0.81
N PHE A 29 8.88 -0.90 -0.67
CA PHE A 29 8.76 0.40 -0.03
C PHE A 29 8.89 1.48 -1.10
N PRO A 30 7.77 2.04 -1.58
CA PRO A 30 7.82 3.04 -2.64
C PRO A 30 8.43 4.34 -2.12
N ASP A 31 9.27 4.95 -2.95
CA ASP A 31 9.76 6.32 -2.78
C ASP A 31 8.90 7.22 -3.69
N ILE A 32 7.84 7.80 -3.14
CA ILE A 32 6.84 8.59 -3.86
C ILE A 32 6.53 9.89 -3.11
N ASP A 33 6.08 10.89 -3.87
CA ASP A 33 5.60 12.14 -3.31
C ASP A 33 4.11 12.02 -2.95
N GLU A 34 3.81 12.06 -1.66
CA GLU A 34 2.44 12.05 -1.11
C GLU A 34 1.94 13.47 -0.78
N ALA A 35 2.53 14.52 -1.34
CA ALA A 35 2.07 15.88 -1.10
C ALA A 35 0.63 16.12 -1.63
N ILE A 36 -0.25 16.60 -0.73
CA ILE A 36 -1.62 16.98 -1.07
C ILE A 36 -1.61 18.17 -2.03
N ILE A 37 -2.43 18.11 -3.07
CA ILE A 37 -2.61 19.23 -4.00
C ILE A 37 -3.57 20.27 -3.38
N PRO A 38 -3.29 21.59 -3.48
CA PRO A 38 -4.18 22.61 -2.93
C PRO A 38 -5.61 22.51 -3.48
N GLY A 39 -6.59 22.40 -2.57
CA GLY A 39 -8.01 22.27 -2.91
C GLY A 39 -8.44 20.85 -3.28
N GLU A 40 -7.56 19.85 -3.15
CA GLU A 40 -7.92 18.45 -3.29
C GLU A 40 -8.78 17.99 -2.10
N ASP A 41 -9.88 17.32 -2.42
CA ASP A 41 -10.74 16.71 -1.41
C ASP A 41 -10.07 15.46 -0.82
N ALA A 42 -10.31 15.20 0.46
CA ALA A 42 -9.71 14.07 1.16
C ALA A 42 -10.03 12.72 0.49
N SER A 43 -11.24 12.53 -0.03
CA SER A 43 -11.64 11.27 -0.72
C SER A 43 -10.97 11.09 -2.08
N ARG A 44 -10.44 12.17 -2.66
CA ARG A 44 -9.68 12.12 -3.91
C ARG A 44 -8.19 11.88 -3.67
N TYR A 45 -7.69 12.36 -2.54
CA TYR A 45 -6.30 12.22 -2.15
C TYR A 45 -5.92 10.80 -1.71
N VAL A 46 -6.81 10.05 -1.02
CA VAL A 46 -6.52 8.73 -0.43
C VAL A 46 -7.13 7.53 -1.15
#